data_AF-A0A0N5D246-F1
#
_entry.id   AF-A0A0N5D246-F1
#
_cell.length_a   1.000
_cell.length_b   1.000
_cell.length_c   1.000
_cell.angle_alpha   90.00
_cell.angle_beta   90.00
_cell.angle_gamma   90.00
#
_symmetry.space_group_name_H-M   'P 1'
#
loop_
_entity.id
_entity.type
_entity.pdbx_description
1 polymer ?
#
loop_
_entity_poly.entity_id
_entity_poly.type
_entity_poly.pdbx_seq_one_letter_code
_entity_poly.pdbx_strand_id
1 'polypeptide(L)'
;MYNSSYPTFLEIPVFQSHQFVLMRMVALIFEKKHADELKNMVASLCLVINDVFPSHLNLQVVECFTQINDDESDEQLSYGRLVALIAFAGMVAVTLCDMQQFQEISMIASYTSKFLHKRIALTWTQNRRSWGGFFDRVKKIIEKNEIEEKERVSLKSHCSCWWFSVRVLVIFGIFGIGAFTLVKTVSRTRSSF
;
A
#
# COMPACT_ATOMS: atom_id res chain seq x y z
N MET A 1 -3.48 -44.05 14.36
CA MET A 1 -2.24 -43.37 13.94
C MET A 1 -2.64 -42.20 13.06
N TYR A 2 -2.44 -40.98 13.56
CA TYR A 2 -2.78 -39.72 12.89
C TYR A 2 -1.76 -39.46 11.78
N ASN A 3 -2.16 -39.55 10.51
CA ASN A 3 -1.36 -39.02 9.41
C ASN A 3 -1.58 -37.50 9.37
N SER A 4 -0.74 -36.77 10.09
CA SER A 4 -0.57 -35.33 9.92
C SER A 4 0.21 -35.09 8.63
N SER A 5 -0.51 -35.10 7.50
CA SER A 5 0.02 -34.57 6.25
C SER A 5 -0.04 -33.05 6.36
N TYR A 6 1.05 -32.43 6.80
CA TYR A 6 1.23 -30.99 6.63
C TYR A 6 1.03 -30.66 5.13
N PRO A 7 0.27 -29.60 4.78
CA PRO A 7 0.19 -29.19 3.39
C PRO A 7 1.60 -28.78 2.97
N THR A 8 2.21 -29.58 2.11
CA THR A 8 3.49 -29.27 1.47
C THR A 8 3.29 -27.92 0.79
N PHE A 9 3.90 -26.87 1.35
CA PHE A 9 4.04 -25.59 0.66
C PHE A 9 4.65 -25.93 -0.70
N LEU A 10 3.94 -25.63 -1.79
CA LEU A 10 4.48 -25.75 -3.13
C LEU A 10 5.86 -25.08 -3.13
N GLU A 11 6.92 -25.86 -3.27
CA GLU A 11 8.26 -25.33 -3.51
C GLU A 11 8.17 -24.52 -4.79
N ILE A 12 8.07 -23.20 -4.66
CA ILE A 12 8.17 -22.28 -5.77
C ILE A 12 9.58 -22.53 -6.33
N PRO A 13 9.74 -23.02 -7.58
CA PRO A 13 11.06 -23.22 -8.14
C PRO A 13 11.82 -21.90 -7.98
N VAL A 14 13.03 -21.98 -7.39
CA VAL A 14 13.88 -20.86 -6.93
C VAL A 14 14.44 -20.03 -8.10
N PHE A 15 13.69 -19.89 -9.18
CA PHE A 15 13.85 -18.79 -10.10
C PHE A 15 13.08 -17.61 -9.50
N GLN A 16 13.74 -16.86 -8.61
CA GLN A 16 13.39 -15.46 -8.35
C GLN A 16 13.53 -14.69 -9.65
N SER A 17 12.55 -14.86 -10.54
CA SER A 17 12.51 -14.12 -11.77
C SER A 17 12.38 -12.64 -11.40
N HIS A 18 13.18 -11.81 -12.04
CA HIS A 18 13.11 -10.35 -11.91
C HIS A 18 11.65 -9.84 -12.03
N GLN A 19 10.81 -10.56 -12.78
CA GLN A 19 9.38 -10.33 -12.93
C GLN A 19 8.58 -10.44 -11.61
N PHE A 20 8.87 -11.43 -10.75
CA PHE A 20 8.21 -11.53 -9.44
C PHE A 20 8.59 -10.35 -8.53
N VAL A 21 9.85 -9.92 -8.58
CA VAL A 21 10.31 -8.74 -7.84
C VAL A 21 9.58 -7.49 -8.31
N LEU A 22 9.49 -7.28 -9.62
CA LEU A 22 8.74 -6.17 -10.20
C LEU A 22 7.25 -6.21 -9.82
N MET A 23 6.63 -7.39 -9.85
CA MET A 23 5.23 -7.58 -9.46
C MET A 23 5.02 -7.21 -7.98
N ARG A 24 5.90 -7.67 -7.10
CA ARG A 24 5.84 -7.34 -5.67
C ARG A 24 6.02 -5.85 -5.44
N MET A 25 6.99 -5.21 -6.11
CA MET A 25 7.23 -3.77 -5.97
C MET A 25 6.01 -2.96 -6.40
N VAL A 26 5.42 -3.26 -7.56
CA VAL A 26 4.25 -2.50 -8.03
C VAL A 26 3.01 -2.76 -7.18
N ALA A 27 2.82 -3.98 -6.66
CA ALA A 27 1.75 -4.28 -5.73
C ALA A 27 1.89 -3.49 -4.42
N LEU A 28 3.10 -3.38 -3.86
CA LEU A 28 3.37 -2.57 -2.66
C LEU A 28 3.16 -1.07 -2.92
N ILE A 29 3.55 -0.57 -4.09
CA ILE A 29 3.27 0.82 -4.48
C ILE A 29 1.75 1.05 -4.53
N PHE A 30 1.01 0.11 -5.14
CA PHE A 30 -0.45 0.17 -5.22
C PHE A 30 -1.06 0.16 -3.82
N GLU A 31 -0.65 -0.78 -2.97
CA GLU A 31 -1.10 -0.88 -1.58
C GLU A 31 -0.88 0.43 -0.82
N LYS A 32 0.32 1.02 -0.91
CA LYS A 32 0.61 2.30 -0.25
C LYS A 32 -0.27 3.44 -0.75
N LYS A 33 -0.58 3.48 -2.05
CA LYS A 33 -1.40 4.53 -2.66
C LYS A 33 -2.90 4.37 -2.38
N HIS A 34 -3.36 3.14 -2.13
CA HIS A 34 -4.78 2.79 -1.93
C HIS A 34 -5.05 2.13 -0.56
N ALA A 35 -4.23 2.45 0.45
CA ALA A 35 -4.20 1.71 1.70
C ALA A 35 -5.55 1.69 2.43
N ASP A 36 -6.25 2.82 2.48
CA ASP A 36 -7.52 2.94 3.20
C ASP A 36 -8.64 2.15 2.50
N GLU A 37 -8.73 2.26 1.17
CA GLU A 37 -9.69 1.51 0.34
C GLU A 37 -9.47 0.00 0.47
N LEU A 38 -8.21 -0.46 0.35
CA LEU A 38 -7.84 -1.86 0.51
C LEU A 38 -8.15 -2.38 1.90
N LYS A 39 -7.82 -1.63 2.95
CA LYS A 39 -8.15 -2.01 4.33
C LYS A 39 -9.64 -2.12 4.56
N ASN A 40 -10.43 -1.19 4.04
CA ASN A 40 -11.89 -1.23 4.14
C ASN A 40 -12.46 -2.45 3.41
N MET A 41 -11.96 -2.77 2.21
CA MET A 41 -12.37 -3.98 1.48
C MET A 41 -12.04 -5.25 2.25
N VAL A 42 -10.83 -5.36 2.81
CA VAL A 42 -10.43 -6.52 3.61
C VAL A 42 -11.28 -6.62 4.88
N ALA A 43 -11.54 -5.50 5.56
CA ALA A 43 -12.40 -5.48 6.75
C ALA A 43 -13.83 -5.94 6.43
N SER A 44 -14.42 -5.45 5.33
CA SER A 44 -15.73 -5.91 4.85
C SER A 44 -15.72 -7.39 4.54
N LEU A 45 -14.69 -7.90 3.86
CA LEU A 45 -14.54 -9.32 3.62
C LEU A 45 -14.47 -10.09 4.95
N CYS A 46 -13.65 -9.67 5.91
CA CYS A 46 -13.51 -10.31 7.21
C CYS A 46 -14.82 -10.36 8.01
N LEU A 47 -15.69 -9.35 7.91
CA LEU A 47 -17.03 -9.40 8.51
C LEU A 47 -17.83 -10.56 7.92
N VAL A 48 -17.75 -10.78 6.61
CA VAL A 48 -18.44 -11.89 5.94
C VAL A 48 -17.78 -13.24 6.27
N ILE A 49 -16.44 -13.30 6.39
CA ILE A 49 -15.72 -14.51 6.81
C ILE A 49 -16.19 -14.99 8.19
N ASN A 50 -16.44 -14.06 9.11
CA ASN A 50 -16.90 -14.39 10.46
C ASN A 50 -18.36 -14.89 10.50
N ASP A 51 -19.16 -14.58 9.47
CA ASP A 51 -20.59 -14.89 9.41
C ASP A 51 -20.92 -16.06 8.45
N VAL A 52 -20.01 -16.41 7.54
CA VAL A 52 -20.23 -17.38 6.45
C VAL A 52 -19.18 -18.51 6.48
N PHE A 53 -19.61 -19.74 6.18
CA PHE A 53 -18.73 -20.91 6.06
C PHE A 53 -17.57 -20.68 5.05
N PRO A 54 -16.34 -21.20 5.34
CA PRO A 54 -15.11 -20.94 4.58
C PRO A 54 -15.15 -21.38 3.10
N SER A 55 -16.16 -22.14 2.67
CA SER A 55 -16.33 -22.59 1.28
C SER A 55 -16.63 -21.47 0.28
N HIS A 56 -17.21 -20.33 0.72
CA HIS A 56 -17.62 -19.23 -0.16
C HIS A 56 -16.65 -18.04 -0.20
N LEU A 57 -15.66 -18.05 0.70
CA LEU A 57 -14.67 -17.00 0.91
C LEU A 57 -13.93 -16.61 -0.38
N ASN A 58 -13.62 -17.60 -1.20
CA ASN A 58 -12.85 -17.40 -2.43
C ASN A 58 -13.66 -16.76 -3.57
N LEU A 59 -14.96 -17.04 -3.64
CA LEU A 59 -15.85 -16.40 -4.60
C LEU A 59 -16.01 -14.92 -4.23
N GLN A 60 -16.17 -14.66 -2.93
CA GLN A 60 -16.31 -13.30 -2.38
C GLN A 60 -15.05 -12.44 -2.56
N VAL A 61 -13.84 -12.98 -2.45
CA VAL A 61 -12.60 -12.22 -2.73
C VAL A 61 -12.60 -11.68 -4.17
N VAL A 62 -13.05 -12.49 -5.13
CA VAL A 62 -13.13 -12.10 -6.54
C VAL A 62 -14.35 -11.20 -6.78
N GLU A 63 -15.49 -11.52 -6.18
CA GLU A 63 -16.75 -10.78 -6.32
C GLU A 63 -16.68 -9.39 -5.70
N CYS A 64 -16.15 -9.24 -4.48
CA CYS A 64 -15.90 -7.94 -3.86
C CYS A 64 -14.99 -7.07 -4.72
N PHE A 65 -14.01 -7.68 -5.40
CA PHE A 65 -13.12 -6.96 -6.29
C PHE A 65 -13.81 -6.55 -7.62
N THR A 66 -14.72 -7.38 -8.15
CA THR A 66 -15.48 -7.06 -9.37
C THR A 66 -16.64 -6.09 -9.12
N GLN A 67 -17.40 -6.24 -8.03
CA GLN A 67 -18.59 -5.44 -7.71
C GLN A 67 -18.29 -3.95 -7.47
N ILE A 68 -17.06 -3.59 -7.13
CA ILE A 68 -16.67 -2.18 -6.92
C ILE A 68 -16.54 -1.43 -8.25
N ASN A 69 -16.43 -2.13 -9.37
CA ASN A 69 -16.33 -1.53 -10.70
C ASN A 69 -17.63 -1.76 -11.49
N ASP A 70 -18.72 -1.10 -11.09
CA ASP A 70 -20.07 -1.13 -11.69
C ASP A 70 -20.12 -0.63 -13.17
N ASP A 71 -18.97 -0.42 -13.81
CA ASP A 71 -18.87 -0.08 -15.22
C ASP A 71 -18.89 -1.35 -16.07
N GLU A 72 -19.88 -1.48 -16.95
CA GLU A 72 -20.13 -2.59 -17.91
C GLU A 72 -18.95 -3.01 -18.82
N SER A 73 -17.76 -2.46 -18.64
CA SER A 73 -16.48 -2.90 -19.26
C SER A 73 -15.86 -4.16 -18.60
N ASP A 74 -16.60 -4.77 -17.68
CA ASP A 74 -16.11 -5.69 -16.64
C ASP A 74 -15.57 -7.04 -17.13
N GLU A 75 -15.67 -7.30 -18.43
CA GLU A 75 -15.07 -8.47 -19.03
C GLU A 75 -13.56 -8.38 -19.14
N GLN A 76 -12.97 -7.18 -19.21
CA GLN A 76 -11.56 -6.99 -19.55
C GLN A 76 -10.62 -6.88 -18.32
N LEU A 77 -9.56 -7.71 -18.31
CA LEU A 77 -8.50 -7.60 -17.32
C LEU A 77 -7.42 -6.61 -17.76
N SER A 78 -7.50 -5.38 -17.26
CA SER A 78 -6.45 -4.37 -17.43
C SER A 78 -5.22 -4.69 -16.55
N TYR A 79 -4.08 -4.08 -16.86
CA TYR A 79 -2.88 -4.19 -16.02
C TYR A 79 -3.09 -3.62 -14.61
N GLY A 80 -3.88 -2.55 -14.48
CA GLY A 80 -4.22 -1.98 -13.17
C GLY A 80 -5.06 -2.94 -12.34
N ARG A 81 -6.11 -3.54 -12.93
CA ARG A 81 -6.95 -4.54 -12.27
C ARG A 81 -6.16 -5.78 -11.87
N LEU A 82 -5.19 -6.21 -12.68
CA LEU A 82 -4.26 -7.29 -12.32
C LEU A 82 -3.47 -6.96 -11.05
N VAL A 83 -2.82 -5.78 -11.01
CA VAL A 83 -2.01 -5.36 -9.85
C VAL A 83 -2.88 -5.22 -8.61
N ALA A 84 -4.03 -4.59 -8.75
CA ALA A 84 -4.97 -4.36 -7.65
C ALA A 84 -5.50 -5.68 -7.07
N LEU A 85 -5.84 -6.68 -7.91
CA LEU A 85 -6.27 -7.99 -7.41
C LEU A 85 -5.15 -8.74 -6.69
N ILE A 86 -3.91 -8.67 -7.20
CA ILE A 86 -2.75 -9.29 -6.55
C ILE A 86 -2.47 -8.62 -5.20
N ALA A 87 -2.49 -7.29 -5.14
CA ALA A 87 -2.31 -6.55 -3.89
C ALA A 87 -3.42 -6.88 -2.88
N PHE A 88 -4.67 -6.88 -3.31
CA PHE A 88 -5.82 -7.23 -2.46
C PHE A 88 -5.73 -8.66 -1.93
N ALA A 89 -5.49 -9.65 -2.80
CA ALA A 89 -5.34 -11.04 -2.38
C ALA A 89 -4.16 -11.23 -1.40
N GLY A 90 -3.06 -10.49 -1.58
CA GLY A 90 -1.94 -10.45 -0.64
C GLY A 90 -2.34 -9.91 0.74
N MET A 91 -3.09 -8.80 0.78
CA MET A 91 -3.61 -8.24 2.02
C MET A 91 -4.55 -9.20 2.76
N VAL A 92 -5.47 -9.84 2.04
CA VAL A 92 -6.36 -10.87 2.62
C VAL A 92 -5.54 -12.04 3.16
N ALA A 93 -4.52 -12.49 2.44
CA ALA A 93 -3.65 -13.58 2.88
C ALA A 93 -2.89 -13.23 4.17
N VAL A 94 -2.42 -11.98 4.32
CA VAL A 94 -1.81 -11.50 5.58
C VAL A 94 -2.82 -11.53 6.71
N THR A 95 -4.04 -11.03 6.49
CA THR A 95 -5.08 -11.03 7.52
C THR A 95 -5.49 -12.44 7.95
N LEU A 96 -5.60 -13.38 7.02
CA LEU A 96 -5.86 -14.78 7.34
C LEU A 96 -4.71 -15.46 8.08
N CYS A 97 -3.46 -15.07 7.77
CA CYS A 97 -2.28 -15.52 8.50
C CYS A 97 -2.35 -15.06 9.96
N ASP A 98 -2.73 -13.80 10.20
CA ASP A 98 -2.91 -13.26 11.55
C ASP A 98 -4.03 -13.98 12.32
N MET A 99 -5.07 -14.44 11.60
CA MET A 99 -6.17 -15.27 12.14
C MET A 99 -5.85 -16.77 12.23
N GLN A 100 -4.63 -17.20 11.86
CA GLN A 100 -4.19 -18.60 11.82
C GLN A 100 -5.01 -19.51 10.89
N GLN A 101 -5.65 -18.93 9.87
CA GLN A 101 -6.46 -19.62 8.85
C GLN A 101 -5.59 -19.97 7.61
N PHE A 102 -4.61 -20.86 7.81
CA PHE A 102 -3.61 -21.17 6.78
C PHE A 102 -4.16 -21.95 5.58
N GLN A 103 -5.22 -22.75 5.79
CA GLN A 103 -5.83 -23.54 4.74
C GLN A 103 -6.49 -22.63 3.68
N GLU A 104 -7.06 -21.53 4.15
CA GLU A 104 -7.75 -20.48 3.40
C GLU A 104 -6.76 -19.69 2.54
N ILE A 105 -5.55 -19.44 3.04
CA ILE A 105 -4.47 -18.78 2.28
C ILE A 105 -4.14 -19.57 1.01
N SER A 106 -3.96 -20.89 1.12
CA SER A 106 -3.66 -21.75 -0.03
C SER A 106 -4.81 -21.77 -1.04
N MET A 107 -6.06 -21.70 -0.55
CA MET A 107 -7.24 -21.60 -1.41
C MET A 107 -7.26 -20.29 -2.17
N ILE A 108 -7.10 -19.14 -1.49
CA ILE A 108 -7.07 -17.82 -2.12
C ILE A 108 -5.99 -17.76 -3.20
N ALA A 109 -4.76 -18.19 -2.89
CA ALA A 109 -3.67 -18.21 -3.87
C ALA A 109 -4.05 -19.01 -5.13
N SER A 110 -4.66 -20.19 -4.94
CA SER A 110 -5.10 -21.06 -6.03
C SER A 110 -6.23 -20.44 -6.85
N TYR A 111 -7.25 -19.87 -6.21
CA TYR A 111 -8.40 -19.26 -6.88
C TYR A 111 -8.01 -17.99 -7.63
N THR A 112 -7.24 -17.09 -7.01
CA THR A 112 -6.73 -15.88 -7.65
C THR A 112 -5.90 -16.24 -8.88
N SER A 113 -5.02 -17.25 -8.77
CA SER A 113 -4.22 -17.73 -9.91
C SER A 113 -5.10 -18.25 -11.05
N LYS A 114 -6.08 -19.13 -10.77
CA LYS A 114 -7.01 -19.67 -11.77
C LYS A 114 -7.85 -18.57 -12.43
N PHE A 115 -8.35 -17.63 -11.65
CA PHE A 115 -9.14 -16.50 -12.14
C PHE A 115 -8.31 -15.62 -13.08
N LEU A 116 -7.12 -15.21 -12.65
CA LEU A 116 -6.21 -14.40 -13.45
C LEU A 116 -5.81 -15.12 -14.74
N HIS A 117 -5.44 -16.40 -14.65
CA HIS A 117 -5.08 -17.18 -15.82
C HIS A 117 -6.22 -17.21 -16.87
N LYS A 118 -7.45 -17.51 -16.43
CA LYS A 118 -8.63 -17.51 -17.29
C LYS A 118 -8.86 -16.14 -17.92
N ARG A 119 -8.83 -15.06 -17.12
CA ARG A 119 -9.08 -13.70 -17.61
C ARG A 119 -8.00 -13.19 -18.55
N ILE A 120 -6.73 -13.51 -18.30
CA ILE A 120 -5.61 -13.17 -19.21
C ILE A 120 -5.81 -13.87 -20.55
N ALA A 121 -6.07 -15.19 -20.54
CA ALA A 121 -6.25 -15.96 -21.76
C ALA A 121 -7.39 -15.42 -22.64
N LEU A 122 -8.48 -14.99 -22.01
CA LEU A 122 -9.65 -14.46 -22.71
C LEU A 122 -9.46 -13.03 -23.23
N THR A 123 -8.82 -12.16 -22.43
CA THR A 123 -8.90 -10.70 -22.66
C THR A 123 -7.62 -10.08 -23.22
N TRP A 124 -6.44 -10.65 -22.96
CA TRP A 124 -5.19 -9.99 -23.32
C TRP A 124 -4.88 -10.08 -24.81
N THR A 125 -5.19 -11.22 -25.43
CA THR A 125 -5.02 -11.45 -26.87
C THR A 125 -5.81 -10.44 -27.70
N GLN A 126 -7.08 -10.23 -27.35
CA GLN A 126 -7.98 -9.28 -28.01
C GLN A 126 -7.53 -7.82 -27.83
N ASN A 127 -6.95 -7.49 -26.68
CA ASN A 127 -6.56 -6.13 -26.32
C ASN A 127 -5.07 -5.81 -26.55
N ARG A 128 -4.33 -6.67 -27.28
CA ARG A 128 -2.88 -6.53 -27.54
C ARG A 128 -2.06 -6.33 -26.26
N ARG A 129 -2.44 -7.01 -25.17
CA ARG A 129 -1.73 -7.01 -23.89
C ARG A 129 -0.80 -8.21 -23.80
N SER A 130 0.30 -8.06 -23.08
CA SER A 130 1.31 -9.10 -22.90
C SER A 130 2.08 -8.86 -21.61
N TRP A 131 2.71 -9.92 -21.08
CA TRP A 131 3.58 -9.79 -19.92
C TRP A 131 4.75 -8.85 -20.15
N GLY A 132 5.34 -8.85 -21.36
CA GLY A 132 6.39 -7.90 -21.72
C GLY A 132 5.92 -6.44 -21.60
N GLY A 133 4.79 -6.11 -22.22
CA GLY A 133 4.23 -4.76 -22.16
C GLY A 133 3.73 -4.36 -20.77
N PHE A 134 3.36 -5.34 -19.93
CA PHE A 134 3.07 -5.11 -18.52
C PHE A 134 4.35 -4.69 -17.77
N PHE A 135 5.42 -5.48 -17.86
CA PHE A 135 6.65 -5.21 -17.10
C PHE A 135 7.36 -3.92 -17.54
N ASP A 136 7.27 -3.53 -18.82
CA ASP A 136 7.78 -2.24 -19.28
C ASP A 136 7.06 -1.05 -18.62
N ARG A 137 5.75 -1.18 -18.37
CA ARG A 137 4.98 -0.16 -17.65
C ARG A 137 5.28 -0.18 -16.16
N VAL A 138 5.43 -1.37 -15.57
CA VAL A 138 5.79 -1.52 -14.16
C VAL A 138 7.12 -0.82 -13.85
N LYS A 139 8.16 -1.01 -14.67
CA LYS A 139 9.44 -0.33 -14.50
C LYS A 139 9.29 1.19 -14.45
N LYS A 140 8.55 1.76 -15.40
CA LYS A 140 8.25 3.21 -15.44
C LYS A 140 7.50 3.70 -14.20
N ILE A 141 6.55 2.90 -13.69
CA ILE A 141 5.81 3.24 -12.47
C ILE A 141 6.74 3.24 -11.26
N ILE A 142 7.63 2.24 -11.14
CA ILE A 142 8.59 2.15 -10.05
C ILE A 142 9.55 3.34 -10.10
N GLU A 143 10.17 3.61 -11.25
CA GLU A 143 11.08 4.76 -11.45
C GLU A 143 10.39 6.08 -11.08
N LYS A 144 9.17 6.30 -11.58
CA LYS A 144 8.39 7.50 -11.26
C LYS A 144 8.12 7.61 -9.75
N ASN A 145 7.73 6.51 -9.11
CA ASN A 145 7.45 6.49 -7.68
C ASN A 145 8.70 6.77 -6.84
N GLU A 146 9.87 6.26 -7.24
CA GLU A 146 11.14 6.57 -6.58
C GLU A 146 11.50 8.05 -6.67
N ILE A 147 11.25 8.69 -7.82
CA ILE A 147 11.44 10.13 -7.99
C ILE A 147 10.47 10.90 -7.09
N GLU A 148 9.17 10.57 -7.12
CA GLU A 148 8.14 11.19 -6.27
C GLU A 148 8.47 11.09 -4.78
N GLU A 149 8.97 9.94 -4.31
CA GLU A 149 9.36 9.75 -2.91
C GLU A 149 10.61 10.57 -2.54
N LYS A 150 11.61 10.64 -3.42
CA LYS A 150 12.81 11.48 -3.21
C LYS A 150 12.42 12.97 -3.11
N GLU A 151 11.54 13.43 -4.00
CA GLU A 151 11.02 14.79 -3.96
C GLU A 151 10.25 15.06 -2.67
N ARG A 152 9.36 14.17 -2.24
CA ARG A 152 8.63 14.31 -0.96
C ARG A 152 9.55 14.38 0.25
N VAL A 153 10.60 13.55 0.29
CA VAL A 153 11.60 13.59 1.37
C VAL A 153 12.37 14.91 1.35
N SER A 154 12.78 15.37 0.16
CA SER A 154 13.47 16.66 0.01
C SER A 154 12.60 17.84 0.46
N LEU A 155 11.32 17.87 0.06
CA LEU A 155 10.34 18.88 0.48
C LEU A 155 10.10 18.85 1.99
N LYS A 156 9.96 17.66 2.58
CA LYS A 156 9.80 17.50 4.03
C LYS A 156 11.03 18.02 4.79
N SER A 157 12.25 17.75 4.29
CA SER A 157 13.47 18.30 4.89
C SER A 157 13.52 19.82 4.79
N HIS A 158 13.15 20.41 3.65
CA HIS A 158 13.16 21.85 3.45
C HIS A 158 12.13 22.58 4.32
N CYS A 159 10.90 22.05 4.42
CA CYS A 159 9.87 22.57 5.33
C CYS A 159 10.30 22.45 6.81
N SER A 160 10.94 21.34 7.19
CA SER A 160 11.45 21.19 8.56
C SER A 160 12.55 22.21 8.88
N CYS A 161 13.48 22.44 7.94
CA CYS A 161 14.56 23.41 8.10
C CYS A 161 14.02 24.84 8.21
N TRP A 162 13.02 25.19 7.40
CA TRP A 162 12.35 26.49 7.48
C TRP A 162 11.63 26.69 8.83
N TRP A 163 10.95 25.66 9.34
CA TRP A 163 10.34 25.70 10.67
C TRP A 163 11.35 25.86 11.81
N PHE A 164 12.53 25.23 11.71
CA PHE A 164 13.61 25.43 12.68
C PHE A 164 14.16 26.87 12.61
N SER A 165 14.35 27.44 11.43
CA SER A 165 14.79 28.83 11.27
C SER A 165 13.80 29.83 11.88
N VAL A 166 12.49 29.61 11.71
CA VAL A 166 11.45 30.47 12.31
C VAL A 166 11.46 30.35 13.84
N ARG A 167 11.59 29.15 14.40
CA ARG A 167 11.67 28.95 15.86
C ARG A 167 12.88 29.63 16.48
N VAL A 168 14.04 29.58 15.81
CA VAL A 168 15.25 30.28 16.26
C VAL A 168 15.04 31.80 16.26
N LEU A 169 14.45 32.36 15.20
CA LEU A 169 14.14 33.79 15.09
C LEU A 169 13.18 34.27 16.19
N VAL A 170 12.15 33.51 16.52
CA VAL A 170 11.20 33.84 17.59
C VAL A 170 11.87 33.83 18.97
N ILE A 171 12.76 32.86 19.23
CA ILE A 171 13.51 32.80 20.49
C ILE A 171 14.39 34.05 20.64
N PHE A 172 15.17 34.42 19.61
CA PHE A 172 16.01 35.62 19.68
C PHE A 172 15.21 36.94 19.75
N GLY A 173 14.02 37.00 19.13
CA GLY A 173 13.15 38.17 19.21
C GLY A 173 12.56 38.42 20.59
N ILE A 174 12.24 37.36 21.35
CA ILE A 174 11.67 37.49 22.71
C ILE A 174 12.73 37.89 23.74
N PHE A 175 13.97 37.40 23.61
CA PHE A 175 15.06 37.80 24.51
C PHE A 175 15.53 39.25 24.31
N GLY A 176 15.40 39.82 23.11
CA GLY A 176 15.76 41.22 22.84
C GLY A 176 14.82 42.25 23.49
N ILE A 177 13.53 41.94 23.59
CA ILE A 177 12.53 42.90 24.10
C ILE A 177 12.47 42.88 25.65
N GLY A 178 12.69 41.71 26.28
CA GLY A 178 12.70 41.59 27.74
C GLY A 178 13.90 42.25 28.44
N ALA A 179 15.07 42.29 27.78
CA ALA A 179 16.25 42.95 28.32
C ALA A 179 16.13 44.49 28.31
N PHE A 180 15.41 45.05 27.33
CA PHE A 180 15.29 46.50 27.19
C PHE A 180 14.32 47.13 28.20
N THR A 181 13.31 46.39 28.67
CA THR A 181 12.36 46.87 29.68
C THR A 181 12.94 46.83 31.10
N LEU A 182 13.82 45.88 31.43
CA LEU A 182 14.46 45.82 32.75
C LEU A 182 15.51 46.93 32.95
N VAL A 183 16.32 47.23 31.93
CA VAL A 183 17.35 48.29 32.02
C VAL A 183 16.71 49.67 32.21
N LYS A 184 15.59 49.96 31.54
CA LYS A 184 14.90 51.26 31.65
C LYS A 184 14.21 51.49 33.00
N THR A 185 13.89 50.41 33.71
CA THR A 185 13.20 50.49 35.02
C THR A 185 14.21 50.68 36.16
N VAL A 186 15.39 50.07 36.07
CA VAL A 186 16.47 50.22 37.06
C VAL A 186 17.18 51.57 36.96
N SER A 187 17.23 52.21 35.79
CA SER A 187 17.82 53.55 35.65
C SER A 187 16.94 54.68 36.19
N ARG A 188 15.64 54.47 36.40
CA ARG A 188 14.70 55.52 36.84
C ARG A 188 14.55 55.61 38.36
N THR A 189 14.95 54.58 39.10
CA THR A 189 14.93 54.56 40.58
C THR A 189 16.21 55.09 41.22
N ARG A 190 17.23 55.42 40.44
CA ARG A 190 18.52 55.92 40.96
C ARG A 190 18.71 57.44 40.85
N SER A 191 17.68 58.18 40.41
CA SER A 191 17.72 59.65 40.26
C SER A 191 16.75 60.41 41.19
N SER A 192 16.28 59.81 42.29
CA SER A 192 15.64 60.55 43.39
C SER A 192 16.44 60.39 44.68
N PHE A 193 17.57 61.09 44.74
CA PHE A 193 18.19 61.58 45.96
C PHE A 193 18.86 62.91 45.61
#